data_AF-O24376-F1
#
_entry.id   AF-O24376-F1
#
_cell.length_a   1.000
_cell.length_b   1.000
_cell.length_c   1.000
_cell.angle_alpha   90.00
_cell.angle_beta   90.00
_cell.angle_gamma   90.00
#
_symmetry.space_group_name_H-M   'P 1'
#
loop_
_entity.id
_entity.type
_entity.pdbx_description
1 polymer ?
#
loop_
_entity_poly.entity_id
_entity_poly.type
_entity_poly.pdbx_seq_one_letter_code
_entity_poly.pdbx_strand_id
1 'polypeptide(L)'
;MIGQIVGGLIGGHHDSKKVKGTVVMMKKNALDFTDLAGSLTDKMFEVLGQKVSFQLISSVQGDPTNGLQGKQSNPAYLENSLFTLTPLTAGSETAFGVTFDWNEEFGVPGAFIIKNTHINEFFLKSLTLEDVPNHGKVHFVCNSWVYPSFRYKSDRIFFANQPYLPSKTPELLRKYRENELLTLRGDGTGKREAWDRIYDYDIYNDLGNPDEGKENVRTTLGGSAEYPYPRRGRTGRPPTRTDPKSESRIPLILSLDIYVPRDERFGHLKMSDFLTYALKSIVQFILPELHALFDGTPNEFDSFEDVLRLYEGGIKLPQGPLFKALTAAIPLEMIRELLRTDGEGILRFPTPLVIKDSKTAWRTDEEFAREMLAGVNPIIISRLQEFPPKSKLDPEAYGNQNSTITAEHIEDKLDGLTVDEAMNNNKLFILNHHDVIIPYLRRINTTITKTYAS
;
A
#
# COMPACT_ATOMS: atom_id res chain seq x y z
N MET A 1 48.01 11.79 -73.03
CA MET A 1 47.94 10.57 -72.19
C MET A 1 48.64 10.86 -70.88
N ILE A 2 47.91 11.44 -69.93
CA ILE A 2 48.34 11.67 -68.54
C ILE A 2 47.12 11.28 -67.72
N GLY A 3 47.24 10.20 -66.94
CA GLY A 3 46.13 9.57 -66.25
C GLY A 3 46.64 8.60 -65.19
N GLN A 4 47.38 9.14 -64.23
CA GLN A 4 47.59 8.55 -62.91
C GLN A 4 47.62 9.67 -61.88
N ILE A 5 47.24 9.33 -60.64
CA ILE A 5 47.34 10.10 -59.38
C ILE A 5 46.07 10.91 -59.05
N VAL A 6 45.17 10.32 -58.25
CA VAL A 6 44.85 10.67 -56.84
C VAL A 6 43.61 9.86 -56.46
N GLY A 7 43.79 8.79 -55.71
CA GLY A 7 42.71 7.97 -55.14
C GLY A 7 43.10 7.53 -53.74
N GLY A 8 43.31 8.49 -52.85
CA GLY A 8 43.71 8.26 -51.46
C GLY A 8 43.51 9.53 -50.67
N LEU A 9 42.28 9.76 -50.19
CA LEU A 9 41.88 10.67 -49.10
C LEU A 9 40.35 10.78 -49.10
N ILE A 10 39.66 9.72 -48.70
CA ILE A 10 38.33 9.85 -48.09
C ILE A 10 38.40 9.00 -46.82
N GLY A 11 38.49 9.70 -45.68
CA GLY A 11 38.48 9.07 -44.37
C GLY A 11 37.24 8.21 -44.21
N GLY A 12 37.45 6.99 -43.70
CA GLY A 12 36.36 6.12 -43.31
C GLY A 12 35.51 6.81 -42.24
N HIS A 13 34.31 7.24 -42.62
CA HIS A 13 33.23 7.40 -41.67
C HIS A 13 32.93 5.99 -41.13
N HIS A 14 33.36 5.72 -39.90
CA HIS A 14 32.78 4.62 -39.12
C HIS A 14 31.31 4.99 -38.88
N ASP A 15 30.39 4.41 -39.64
CA ASP A 15 28.97 4.42 -39.31
C ASP A 15 28.81 3.82 -37.92
N SER A 16 28.50 4.65 -36.93
CA SER A 16 28.22 4.16 -35.58
C SER A 16 26.96 3.30 -35.63
N LYS A 17 27.08 2.03 -35.24
CA LYS A 17 25.91 1.16 -35.07
C LYS A 17 24.99 1.80 -34.03
N LYS A 18 23.69 1.61 -34.17
CA LYS A 18 22.68 2.15 -33.25
C LYS A 18 21.76 1.05 -32.75
N VAL A 19 21.44 1.08 -31.46
CA VAL A 19 20.44 0.19 -30.86
C VAL A 19 19.19 0.99 -30.54
N LYS A 20 18.06 0.57 -31.10
CA LYS A 20 16.75 1.19 -30.84
C LYS A 20 16.12 0.57 -29.60
N GLY A 21 15.55 1.42 -28.78
CA GLY A 21 14.78 1.06 -27.61
C GLY A 21 13.36 1.63 -27.64
N THR A 22 12.45 0.95 -26.96
CA THR A 22 11.10 1.42 -26.69
C THR A 22 10.90 1.57 -25.19
N VAL A 23 10.56 2.78 -24.76
CA VAL A 23 10.26 3.13 -23.37
C VAL A 23 8.75 3.23 -23.20
N VAL A 24 8.20 2.55 -22.20
CA VAL A 24 6.77 2.65 -21.85
C VAL A 24 6.64 3.37 -20.52
N MET A 25 5.78 4.40 -20.47
CA MET A 25 5.58 5.22 -19.28
C MET A 25 4.14 5.74 -19.15
N MET A 26 3.77 6.18 -17.94
CA MET A 26 2.45 6.76 -17.64
C MET A 26 2.58 8.13 -16.95
N LYS A 27 1.64 9.04 -17.24
CA LYS A 27 1.59 10.39 -16.63
C LYS A 27 1.12 10.36 -15.18
N LYS A 28 1.52 11.37 -14.40
CA LYS A 28 1.02 11.62 -13.04
C LYS A 28 -0.51 11.82 -12.97
N ASN A 29 -1.13 12.50 -13.94
CA ASN A 29 -2.59 12.75 -13.95
C ASN A 29 -3.43 11.47 -14.03
N ALA A 30 -2.83 10.35 -14.43
CA ALA A 30 -3.43 9.03 -14.32
C ALA A 30 -3.59 8.58 -12.87
N LEU A 31 -2.76 9.07 -11.95
CA LEU A 31 -2.32 8.36 -10.76
C LEU A 31 -2.47 9.16 -9.46
N ASP A 32 -2.88 10.43 -9.53
CA ASP A 32 -2.94 11.33 -8.37
C ASP A 32 -4.27 12.11 -8.32
N PHE A 33 -5.07 11.86 -7.27
CA PHE A 33 -6.32 12.57 -6.98
C PHE A 33 -6.11 13.78 -6.06
N THR A 34 -4.89 14.01 -5.56
CA THR A 34 -4.60 15.09 -4.60
C THR A 34 -4.12 16.39 -5.26
N ASP A 35 -3.82 16.36 -6.56
CA ASP A 35 -3.22 17.49 -7.27
C ASP A 35 -4.27 18.32 -8.03
N LEU A 36 -5.11 19.05 -7.27
CA LEU A 36 -6.13 19.97 -7.79
C LEU A 36 -5.56 21.15 -8.60
N ALA A 37 -4.24 21.35 -8.62
CA ALA A 37 -3.56 22.37 -9.41
C ALA A 37 -3.05 21.87 -10.78
N GLY A 38 -3.21 20.58 -11.11
CA GLY A 38 -2.56 19.93 -12.26
C GLY A 38 -3.31 19.95 -13.60
N SER A 39 -4.52 20.52 -13.68
CA SER A 39 -5.40 20.39 -14.88
C SER A 39 -5.01 21.26 -16.09
N LEU A 40 -3.79 21.83 -16.13
CA LEU A 40 -3.36 22.75 -17.19
C LEU A 40 -2.15 22.28 -18.02
N THR A 41 -1.87 20.98 -18.15
CA THR A 41 -0.69 20.51 -18.92
C THR A 41 -0.96 19.37 -19.92
N ASP A 42 -1.87 19.62 -20.89
CA ASP A 42 -2.03 18.72 -22.04
C ASP A 42 -0.85 18.78 -23.05
N LYS A 43 -0.01 19.83 -23.01
CA LYS A 43 1.08 20.04 -23.99
C LYS A 43 2.47 19.48 -23.60
N MET A 44 2.60 18.70 -22.53
CA MET A 44 3.92 18.43 -21.94
C MET A 44 4.75 17.29 -22.59
N PHE A 45 4.13 16.32 -23.26
CA PHE A 45 4.88 15.21 -23.87
C PHE A 45 5.69 15.63 -25.09
N GLU A 46 5.30 16.70 -25.79
CA GLU A 46 6.08 17.26 -26.90
C GLU A 46 7.45 17.81 -26.44
N VAL A 47 7.69 17.99 -25.12
CA VAL A 47 8.88 18.65 -24.57
C VAL A 47 9.74 17.71 -23.70
N LEU A 48 9.47 16.40 -23.67
CA LEU A 48 10.34 15.44 -22.94
C LEU A 48 11.60 15.04 -23.72
N GLY A 49 11.65 15.28 -25.03
CA GLY A 49 12.67 14.72 -25.93
C GLY A 49 14.13 15.15 -25.69
N GLN A 50 14.38 16.01 -24.71
CA GLN A 50 15.72 16.38 -24.24
C GLN A 50 15.84 16.44 -22.71
N LYS A 51 14.77 16.08 -22.00
CA LYS A 51 14.71 16.20 -20.53
C LYS A 51 14.81 14.86 -19.81
N VAL A 52 14.61 13.75 -20.50
CA VAL A 52 14.79 12.43 -19.94
C VAL A 52 15.91 11.73 -20.69
N SER A 53 16.97 11.35 -19.99
CA SER A 53 18.10 10.64 -20.56
C SER A 53 18.29 9.26 -19.95
N PHE A 54 18.82 8.36 -20.77
CA PHE A 54 19.10 6.98 -20.46
C PHE A 54 20.57 6.69 -20.75
N GLN A 55 21.23 5.99 -19.85
CA GLN A 55 22.60 5.50 -20.04
C GLN A 55 22.64 4.01 -19.75
N LEU A 56 22.95 3.19 -20.76
CA LEU A 56 23.06 1.75 -20.59
C LEU A 56 24.33 1.44 -19.79
N ILE A 57 24.31 0.35 -19.04
CA ILE A 57 25.44 -0.19 -18.29
C ILE A 57 25.73 -1.59 -18.82
N SER A 58 26.97 -1.79 -19.28
CA SER A 58 27.43 -3.09 -19.75
C SER A 58 27.56 -4.09 -18.59
N SER A 59 27.15 -5.33 -18.84
CA SER A 59 27.34 -6.46 -17.94
C SER A 59 28.64 -7.23 -18.17
N VAL A 60 29.34 -6.96 -19.27
CA VAL A 60 30.53 -7.72 -19.72
C VAL A 60 31.77 -6.87 -19.97
N GLN A 61 31.61 -5.57 -20.27
CA GLN A 61 32.73 -4.67 -20.49
C GLN A 61 32.89 -3.69 -19.32
N GLY A 62 34.06 -3.69 -18.70
CA GLY A 62 34.39 -2.78 -17.60
C GLY A 62 34.92 -1.43 -18.09
N ASP A 63 34.75 -0.40 -17.26
CA ASP A 63 35.41 0.90 -17.41
C ASP A 63 36.65 0.96 -16.49
N PRO A 64 37.88 1.02 -17.04
CA PRO A 64 39.11 1.12 -16.27
C PRO A 64 39.16 2.35 -15.35
N THR A 65 38.45 3.43 -15.72
CA THR A 65 38.44 4.69 -14.97
C THR A 65 37.50 4.68 -13.77
N ASN A 66 36.54 3.74 -13.74
CA ASN A 66 35.53 3.64 -12.68
C ASN A 66 35.69 2.36 -11.82
N GLY A 67 36.93 1.91 -11.63
CA GLY A 67 37.25 0.73 -10.81
C GLY A 67 36.69 -0.57 -11.37
N LEU A 68 36.72 -0.73 -12.71
CA LEU A 68 36.22 -1.91 -13.43
C LEU A 68 34.72 -2.19 -13.19
N GLN A 69 33.92 -1.15 -12.98
CA GLN A 69 32.46 -1.26 -13.05
C GLN A 69 31.98 -1.35 -14.50
N GLY A 70 30.76 -1.84 -14.73
CA GLY A 70 30.16 -1.89 -16.07
C GLY A 70 30.26 -0.55 -16.81
N LYS A 71 30.79 -0.58 -18.03
CA LYS A 71 30.96 0.60 -18.89
C LYS A 71 29.60 1.24 -19.15
N GLN A 72 29.54 2.56 -18.99
CA GLN A 72 28.35 3.35 -19.26
C GLN A 72 28.33 3.82 -20.72
N SER A 73 27.16 3.82 -21.35
CA SER A 73 26.99 4.43 -22.67
C SER A 73 26.96 5.95 -22.57
N ASN A 74 27.11 6.61 -23.73
CA ASN A 74 26.70 8.00 -23.86
C ASN A 74 25.21 8.14 -23.52
N PRO A 75 24.77 9.28 -22.95
CA PRO A 75 23.36 9.55 -22.73
C PRO A 75 22.57 9.54 -24.04
N ALA A 76 21.53 8.74 -24.09
CA ALA A 76 20.50 8.78 -25.12
C ALA A 76 19.24 9.46 -24.55
N TYR A 77 18.57 10.27 -25.37
CA TYR A 77 17.38 11.01 -24.95
C TYR A 77 16.13 10.40 -25.55
N LEU A 78 14.99 10.58 -24.89
CA LEU A 78 13.70 10.20 -25.47
C LEU A 78 13.50 10.90 -26.82
N GLU A 79 13.00 10.15 -27.79
CA GLU A 79 12.55 10.67 -29.07
C GLU A 79 11.05 10.96 -29.00
N ASN A 80 10.49 11.54 -30.06
CA ASN A 80 9.05 11.81 -30.12
C ASN A 80 8.24 10.50 -30.02
N SER A 81 7.00 10.63 -29.52
CA SER A 81 6.06 9.51 -29.37
C SER A 81 5.97 8.68 -30.65
N LEU A 82 6.11 7.36 -30.53
CA LEU A 82 6.13 6.43 -31.67
C LEU A 82 4.74 6.20 -32.29
N PHE A 83 3.67 6.64 -31.63
CA PHE A 83 2.29 6.47 -32.09
C PHE A 83 1.54 7.81 -32.21
N THR A 84 0.84 7.95 -33.34
CA THR A 84 -0.08 9.03 -33.70
C THR A 84 -1.32 9.04 -32.80
N LEU A 85 -1.63 10.23 -32.24
CA LEU A 85 -2.96 10.74 -31.84
C LEU A 85 -4.00 9.68 -31.38
N THR A 86 -3.78 9.05 -30.23
CA THR A 86 -4.89 8.59 -29.38
C THR A 86 -5.17 9.64 -28.31
N PRO A 87 -6.44 10.00 -28.01
CA PRO A 87 -6.75 10.97 -26.97
C PRO A 87 -6.12 10.54 -25.66
N LEU A 88 -5.26 11.39 -25.10
CA LEU A 88 -4.56 11.17 -23.84
C LEU A 88 -5.57 11.17 -22.69
N THR A 89 -6.23 10.04 -22.44
CA THR A 89 -6.96 9.83 -21.20
C THR A 89 -5.97 9.64 -20.05
N ALA A 90 -6.28 10.20 -18.88
CA ALA A 90 -5.58 9.88 -17.64
C ALA A 90 -5.57 8.35 -17.45
N GLY A 91 -4.39 7.73 -17.37
CA GLY A 91 -4.22 6.27 -17.31
C GLY A 91 -3.59 5.63 -18.53
N SER A 92 -3.47 6.36 -19.65
CA SER A 92 -2.91 5.81 -20.89
C SER A 92 -1.39 5.58 -20.82
N GLU A 93 -0.97 4.36 -21.14
CA GLU A 93 0.43 4.02 -21.38
C GLU A 93 0.88 4.68 -22.69
N THR A 94 2.03 5.35 -22.67
CA THR A 94 2.62 5.98 -23.86
C THR A 94 3.98 5.37 -24.14
N ALA A 95 4.22 5.04 -25.42
CA ALA A 95 5.47 4.45 -25.90
C ALA A 95 6.34 5.50 -26.63
N PHE A 96 7.59 5.60 -26.20
CA PHE A 96 8.58 6.51 -26.77
C PHE A 96 9.76 5.74 -27.36
N GLY A 97 10.33 6.28 -28.43
CA GLY A 97 11.59 5.80 -28.98
C GLY A 97 12.77 6.32 -28.18
N VAL A 98 13.86 5.58 -28.17
CA VAL A 98 15.18 6.05 -27.73
C VAL A 98 16.22 5.31 -28.55
N THR A 99 17.21 6.03 -29.08
CA THR A 99 18.28 5.41 -29.87
C THR A 99 19.62 5.61 -29.18
N PHE A 100 20.31 4.50 -28.92
CA PHE A 100 21.62 4.47 -28.30
C PHE A 100 22.72 4.32 -29.37
N ASP A 101 23.72 5.19 -29.31
CA ASP A 101 24.95 4.98 -30.08
C ASP A 101 25.69 3.76 -29.52
N TRP A 102 26.00 2.81 -30.41
CA TRP A 102 26.50 1.50 -30.05
C TRP A 102 27.93 1.30 -30.53
N ASN A 103 28.81 1.00 -29.58
CA ASN A 103 30.15 0.50 -29.84
C ASN A 103 30.12 -1.03 -29.69
N GLU A 104 30.70 -1.77 -30.64
CA GLU A 104 30.75 -3.24 -30.60
C GLU A 104 31.43 -3.78 -29.32
N GLU A 105 32.38 -3.03 -28.77
CA GLU A 105 33.06 -3.35 -27.51
C GLU A 105 32.17 -3.16 -26.28
N PHE A 106 30.98 -2.56 -26.41
CA PHE A 106 30.08 -2.33 -25.28
C PHE A 106 29.50 -3.65 -24.73
N GLY A 107 29.34 -4.67 -25.58
CA GLY A 107 28.77 -5.96 -25.17
C GLY A 107 27.32 -5.87 -24.70
N VAL A 108 26.91 -6.71 -23.76
CA VAL A 108 25.48 -6.86 -23.38
C VAL A 108 25.07 -5.87 -22.28
N PRO A 109 23.97 -5.09 -22.46
CA PRO A 109 23.49 -4.17 -21.44
C PRO A 109 22.76 -4.94 -20.33
N GLY A 110 23.21 -4.79 -19.09
CA GLY A 110 22.62 -5.46 -17.92
C GLY A 110 21.82 -4.54 -16.99
N ALA A 111 22.02 -3.22 -17.12
CA ALA A 111 21.29 -2.20 -16.39
C ALA A 111 21.23 -0.90 -17.19
N PHE A 112 20.46 0.08 -16.75
CA PHE A 112 20.55 1.45 -17.22
C PHE A 112 20.30 2.45 -16.10
N ILE A 113 20.89 3.64 -16.25
CA ILE A 113 20.61 4.82 -15.44
C ILE A 113 19.62 5.72 -16.18
N ILE A 114 18.66 6.28 -15.45
CA ILE A 114 17.72 7.28 -15.97
C ILE A 114 17.83 8.59 -15.19
N LYS A 115 17.84 9.70 -15.93
CA LYS A 115 17.80 11.06 -15.36
C LYS A 115 16.60 11.81 -15.91
N ASN A 116 15.78 12.31 -15.01
CA ASN A 116 14.64 13.16 -15.34
C ASN A 116 14.98 14.61 -14.95
N THR A 117 15.31 15.47 -15.91
CA THR A 117 15.50 16.92 -15.69
C THR A 117 14.21 17.72 -15.88
N HIS A 118 13.10 17.04 -16.18
CA HIS A 118 11.78 17.65 -16.22
C HIS A 118 11.27 17.92 -14.79
N ILE A 119 10.37 18.90 -14.64
CA ILE A 119 9.84 19.31 -13.32
C ILE A 119 8.84 18.31 -12.72
N ASN A 120 8.17 17.55 -13.58
CA ASN A 120 7.17 16.56 -13.18
C ASN A 120 7.75 15.15 -13.21
N GLU A 121 7.31 14.33 -12.26
CA GLU A 121 7.51 12.90 -12.23
C GLU A 121 6.66 12.16 -13.27
N PHE A 122 7.09 10.95 -13.59
CA PHE A 122 6.32 10.00 -14.41
C PHE A 122 6.52 8.58 -13.87
N PHE A 123 5.61 7.68 -14.22
CA PHE A 123 5.77 6.27 -13.87
C PHE A 123 6.40 5.51 -15.04
N LEU A 124 7.60 4.97 -14.84
CA LEU A 124 8.31 4.17 -15.82
C LEU A 124 7.86 2.71 -15.72
N LYS A 125 7.24 2.19 -16.79
CA LYS A 125 6.82 0.78 -16.86
C LYS A 125 7.97 -0.12 -17.28
N SER A 126 8.61 0.19 -18.41
CA SER A 126 9.66 -0.65 -18.98
C SER A 126 10.53 0.07 -20.00
N LEU A 127 11.71 -0.51 -20.26
CA LEU A 127 12.54 -0.27 -21.44
C LEU A 127 12.75 -1.60 -22.15
N THR A 128 12.64 -1.61 -23.48
CA THR A 128 12.96 -2.79 -24.31
C THR A 128 13.93 -2.39 -25.40
N LEU A 129 15.04 -3.11 -25.51
CA LEU A 129 15.98 -3.01 -26.63
C LEU A 129 15.71 -4.19 -27.56
N GLU A 130 15.39 -3.97 -28.84
CA GLU A 130 14.93 -5.05 -29.72
C GLU A 130 16.10 -5.85 -30.34
N ASP A 131 17.15 -5.17 -30.80
CA ASP A 131 18.22 -5.77 -31.61
C ASP A 131 19.61 -5.51 -31.02
N VAL A 132 19.87 -5.97 -29.80
CA VAL A 132 21.23 -5.88 -29.22
C VAL A 132 22.16 -6.84 -29.96
N PRO A 133 23.31 -6.38 -30.51
CA PRO A 133 24.23 -7.24 -31.25
C PRO A 133 24.67 -8.47 -30.45
N ASN A 134 24.62 -9.64 -31.09
CA ASN A 134 24.99 -10.95 -30.51
C ASN A 134 24.16 -11.39 -29.29
N HIS A 135 23.03 -10.74 -29.00
CA HIS A 135 22.16 -11.07 -27.86
C HIS A 135 20.66 -11.05 -28.21
N GLY A 136 20.22 -10.16 -29.11
CA GLY A 136 18.82 -9.97 -29.45
C GLY A 136 18.09 -9.05 -28.46
N LYS A 137 16.86 -9.41 -28.11
CA LYS A 137 16.00 -8.56 -27.28
C LYS A 137 16.47 -8.53 -25.82
N VAL A 138 16.56 -7.34 -25.22
CA VAL A 138 16.82 -7.14 -23.78
C VAL A 138 15.68 -6.33 -23.17
N HIS A 139 15.09 -6.85 -22.10
CA HIS A 139 13.91 -6.25 -21.48
C HIS A 139 14.17 -5.85 -20.02
N PHE A 140 13.70 -4.65 -19.67
CA PHE A 140 13.81 -4.07 -18.34
C PHE A 140 12.40 -3.82 -17.82
N VAL A 141 12.02 -4.52 -16.76
CA VAL A 141 10.75 -4.31 -16.06
C VAL A 141 11.00 -3.33 -14.90
N CYS A 142 10.45 -2.13 -15.00
CA CYS A 142 10.78 -1.03 -14.10
C CYS A 142 9.71 -0.79 -13.03
N ASN A 143 8.46 -0.58 -13.47
CA ASN A 143 7.28 -0.28 -12.63
C ASN A 143 7.57 0.65 -11.44
N SER A 144 8.14 1.83 -11.71
CA SER A 144 8.54 2.74 -10.63
C SER A 144 8.41 4.22 -11.03
N TRP A 145 8.13 5.07 -10.05
CA TRP A 145 8.07 6.51 -10.23
C TRP A 145 9.46 7.13 -10.37
N VAL A 146 9.66 7.96 -11.39
CA VAL A 146 10.90 8.69 -11.64
C VAL A 146 10.66 10.18 -11.43
N TYR A 147 11.09 10.68 -10.28
CA TYR A 147 11.06 12.09 -9.91
C TYR A 147 12.18 12.89 -10.59
N PRO A 148 12.08 14.23 -10.57
CA PRO A 148 13.17 15.08 -11.02
C PRO A 148 14.50 14.75 -10.33
N SER A 149 15.59 14.71 -11.10
CA SER A 149 16.89 14.21 -10.66
C SER A 149 17.46 14.98 -9.46
N PHE A 150 17.14 16.28 -9.33
CA PHE A 150 17.57 17.10 -8.19
C PHE A 150 16.97 16.67 -6.84
N ARG A 151 15.95 15.80 -6.84
CA ARG A 151 15.37 15.21 -5.63
C ARG A 151 16.17 14.01 -5.12
N TYR A 152 16.97 13.38 -5.98
CA TYR A 152 17.70 12.17 -5.65
C TYR A 152 19.15 12.47 -5.25
N LYS A 153 19.65 11.73 -4.24
CA LYS A 153 21.07 11.75 -3.86
C LYS A 153 21.94 10.98 -4.87
N SER A 154 21.36 9.98 -5.53
CA SER A 154 22.00 9.11 -6.51
C SER A 154 21.07 8.90 -7.70
N ASP A 155 21.64 8.67 -8.88
CA ASP A 155 20.86 8.46 -10.08
C ASP A 155 20.04 7.16 -10.01
N ARG A 156 18.87 7.16 -10.65
CA ARG A 156 17.98 6.00 -10.67
C ARG A 156 18.52 4.94 -11.61
N ILE A 157 18.65 3.72 -11.11
CA ILE A 157 19.13 2.55 -11.86
C ILE A 157 18.03 1.49 -11.98
N PHE A 158 17.99 0.81 -13.12
CA PHE A 158 17.11 -0.33 -13.38
C PHE A 158 17.92 -1.47 -14.01
N PHE A 159 17.63 -2.71 -13.61
CA PHE A 159 18.33 -3.91 -14.10
C PHE A 159 17.49 -4.65 -15.14
N ALA A 160 18.16 -5.38 -16.03
CA ALA A 160 17.49 -6.28 -16.96
C ALA A 160 16.74 -7.38 -16.19
N ASN A 161 15.71 -7.96 -16.78
CA ASN A 161 14.81 -8.93 -16.15
C ASN A 161 15.45 -10.32 -15.88
N GLN A 162 16.77 -10.46 -16.05
CA GLN A 162 17.48 -11.71 -15.77
C GLN A 162 17.75 -11.85 -14.27
N PRO A 163 17.23 -12.89 -13.60
CA PRO A 163 17.41 -13.07 -12.17
C PRO A 163 18.80 -13.65 -11.84
N TYR A 164 19.46 -13.07 -10.83
CA TYR A 164 20.75 -13.56 -10.32
C TYR A 164 20.78 -13.66 -8.80
N LEU A 165 21.25 -14.80 -8.29
CA LEU A 165 21.76 -14.89 -6.91
C LEU A 165 22.99 -13.97 -6.76
N PRO A 166 23.29 -13.46 -5.55
CA PRO A 166 24.46 -12.60 -5.32
C PRO A 166 25.75 -13.15 -5.92
N SER A 167 26.05 -14.43 -5.70
CA SER A 167 27.25 -15.13 -6.23
C SER A 167 27.28 -15.31 -7.74
N LYS A 168 26.13 -15.18 -8.41
CA LYS A 168 25.98 -15.30 -9.87
C LYS A 168 25.78 -13.95 -10.56
N THR A 169 25.75 -12.86 -9.80
CA THR A 169 25.66 -11.50 -10.37
C THR A 169 26.90 -11.26 -11.23
N PRO A 170 26.74 -10.81 -12.50
CA PRO A 170 27.86 -10.39 -13.32
C PRO A 170 28.76 -9.42 -12.56
N GLU A 171 30.07 -9.68 -12.56
CA GLU A 171 31.03 -9.01 -11.68
C GLU A 171 30.96 -7.49 -11.78
N LEU A 172 30.82 -7.00 -13.01
CA LEU A 172 30.72 -5.58 -13.36
C LEU A 172 29.45 -4.88 -12.85
N LEU A 173 28.41 -5.65 -12.48
CA LEU A 173 27.14 -5.15 -11.94
C LEU A 173 27.05 -5.24 -10.41
N ARG A 174 27.99 -5.92 -9.74
CA ARG A 174 27.93 -6.16 -8.28
C ARG A 174 27.88 -4.86 -7.49
N LYS A 175 28.76 -3.92 -7.80
CA LYS A 175 28.80 -2.62 -7.12
C LYS A 175 27.55 -1.78 -7.36
N TYR A 176 26.99 -1.82 -8.57
CA TYR A 176 25.71 -1.18 -8.87
C TYR A 176 24.57 -1.77 -8.03
N ARG A 177 24.52 -3.11 -7.92
CA ARG A 177 23.55 -3.82 -7.08
C ARG A 177 23.69 -3.45 -5.60
N GLU A 178 24.91 -3.43 -5.08
CA GLU A 178 25.20 -3.08 -3.68
C GLU A 178 24.83 -1.62 -3.37
N ASN A 179 25.16 -0.69 -4.26
CA ASN A 179 24.84 0.73 -4.11
C ASN A 179 23.33 1.00 -4.15
N GLU A 180 22.56 0.30 -5.00
CA GLU A 180 21.10 0.40 -4.97
C GLU A 180 20.55 -0.11 -3.64
N LEU A 181 21.06 -1.24 -3.12
CA LEU A 181 20.65 -1.75 -1.80
C LEU A 181 21.01 -0.80 -0.64
N LEU A 182 22.12 -0.07 -0.74
CA LEU A 182 22.48 0.97 0.24
C LEU A 182 21.53 2.18 0.13
N THR A 183 21.23 2.60 -1.09
CA THR A 183 20.29 3.71 -1.35
C THR A 183 18.89 3.37 -0.80
N LEU A 184 18.42 2.15 -1.01
CA LEU A 184 17.13 1.67 -0.49
C LEU A 184 17.08 1.53 1.04
N ARG A 185 18.22 1.27 1.70
CA ARG A 185 18.28 1.22 3.18
C ARG A 185 18.34 2.62 3.81
N GLY A 186 18.94 3.59 3.12
CA GLY A 186 19.19 4.91 3.68
C GLY A 186 20.19 4.89 4.84
N ASP A 187 20.15 5.92 5.68
CA ASP A 187 21.09 6.15 6.77
C ASP A 187 20.46 6.12 8.18
N GLY A 188 19.16 5.80 8.27
CA GLY A 188 18.41 5.76 9.53
C GLY A 188 18.01 7.12 10.11
N THR A 189 18.32 8.22 9.41
CA THR A 189 18.10 9.60 9.91
C THR A 189 17.16 10.39 9.02
N GLY A 190 16.73 11.57 9.48
CA GLY A 190 15.92 12.52 8.70
C GLY A 190 14.45 12.15 8.50
N LYS A 191 13.66 13.14 8.09
CA LYS A 191 12.27 12.93 7.66
C LYS A 191 12.25 12.26 6.29
N ARG A 192 11.26 11.39 6.07
CA ARG A 192 11.01 10.78 4.76
C ARG A 192 10.14 11.68 3.91
N GLU A 193 10.55 11.86 2.66
CA GLU A 193 9.87 12.68 1.68
C GLU A 193 9.12 11.82 0.64
N ALA A 194 8.16 12.41 -0.05
CA ALA A 194 7.25 11.66 -0.94
C ALA A 194 7.97 10.87 -2.04
N TRP A 195 9.13 11.33 -2.52
CA TRP A 195 9.92 10.68 -3.58
C TRP A 195 10.94 9.67 -3.05
N ASP A 196 11.11 9.55 -1.72
CA ASP A 196 12.05 8.62 -1.13
C ASP A 196 11.63 7.18 -1.40
N ARG A 197 12.63 6.31 -1.58
CA ARG A 197 12.49 4.84 -1.71
C ARG A 197 13.21 4.14 -0.56
N ILE A 198 13.24 4.78 0.60
CA ILE A 198 14.02 4.33 1.76
C ILE A 198 13.14 3.44 2.65
N TYR A 199 13.58 2.21 2.84
CA TYR A 199 12.99 1.19 3.69
C TYR A 199 13.81 1.04 4.96
N ASP A 200 13.18 1.38 6.08
CA ASP A 200 13.80 1.27 7.39
C ASP A 200 12.72 1.02 8.46
N TYR A 201 13.16 0.61 9.64
CA TYR A 201 12.30 0.18 10.73
C TYR A 201 12.13 1.25 11.79
N ASP A 202 10.95 1.28 12.40
CA ASP A 202 10.69 2.05 13.60
C ASP A 202 9.58 1.37 14.43
N ILE A 203 9.38 1.80 15.66
CA ILE A 203 8.38 1.29 16.60
C ILE A 203 7.05 2.03 16.44
N TYR A 204 5.97 1.53 17.04
CA TYR A 204 4.68 2.21 17.04
C TYR A 204 4.63 3.26 18.15
N ASN A 205 5.38 4.35 17.95
CA ASN A 205 5.38 5.55 18.80
C ASN A 205 4.63 6.73 18.15
N ASP A 206 3.86 6.46 17.10
CA ASP A 206 3.15 7.46 16.30
C ASP A 206 1.61 7.34 16.39
N LEU A 207 1.12 6.49 17.30
CA LEU A 207 -0.31 6.26 17.52
C LEU A 207 -0.93 7.28 18.49
N GLY A 208 -0.17 7.80 19.45
CA GLY A 208 -0.64 8.80 20.41
C GLY A 208 -0.57 10.23 19.87
N ASN A 209 -1.32 11.15 20.48
CA ASN A 209 -1.23 12.60 20.23
C ASN A 209 -1.10 13.38 21.55
N PRO A 210 0.04 13.25 22.28
CA PRO A 210 0.20 13.84 23.60
C PRO A 210 0.09 15.37 23.61
N ASP A 211 0.32 16.03 22.47
CA ASP A 211 0.17 17.49 22.31
C ASP A 211 -1.29 17.96 22.39
N GLU A 212 -2.27 17.08 22.14
CA GLU A 212 -3.71 17.38 22.26
C GLU A 212 -4.28 17.14 23.66
N GLY A 213 -3.56 16.39 24.52
CA GLY A 213 -3.96 16.16 25.90
C GLY A 213 -3.58 14.78 26.44
N LYS A 214 -3.77 14.58 27.75
CA LYS A 214 -3.38 13.34 28.46
C LYS A 214 -4.18 12.13 28.00
N GLU A 215 -5.43 12.33 27.61
CA GLU A 215 -6.34 11.33 27.05
C GLU A 215 -5.91 10.81 25.68
N ASN A 216 -5.03 11.54 24.99
CA ASN A 216 -4.49 11.18 23.68
C ASN A 216 -3.11 10.50 23.76
N VAL A 217 -2.54 10.36 24.96
CA VAL A 217 -1.30 9.60 25.18
C VAL A 217 -1.57 8.11 24.93
N ARG A 218 -0.66 7.43 24.22
CA ARG A 218 -0.71 5.99 23.98
C ARG A 218 0.63 5.37 24.33
N THR A 219 0.60 4.13 24.82
CA THR A 219 1.81 3.35 25.08
C THR A 219 2.50 3.02 23.76
N THR A 220 3.81 3.23 23.70
CA THR A 220 4.63 2.80 22.57
C THR A 220 4.68 1.28 22.47
N LEU A 221 4.43 0.74 21.27
CA LEU A 221 4.48 -0.70 21.02
C LEU A 221 5.74 -1.08 20.24
N GLY A 222 6.47 -2.08 20.74
CA GLY A 222 7.74 -2.54 20.19
C GLY A 222 8.97 -1.92 20.87
N GLY A 223 10.07 -2.68 20.90
CA GLY A 223 11.33 -2.23 21.51
C GLY A 223 11.42 -2.47 23.03
N SER A 224 10.41 -3.07 23.64
CA SER A 224 10.42 -3.51 25.03
C SER A 224 9.93 -4.95 25.16
N ALA A 225 10.30 -5.62 26.26
CA ALA A 225 9.80 -6.95 26.59
C ALA A 225 8.35 -6.93 27.10
N GLU A 226 7.91 -5.80 27.68
CA GLU A 226 6.55 -5.61 28.20
C GLU A 226 5.53 -5.41 27.07
N TYR A 227 5.91 -4.67 26.01
CA TYR A 227 5.06 -4.42 24.84
C TYR A 227 5.78 -4.84 23.56
N PRO A 228 6.02 -6.16 23.37
CA PRO A 228 6.62 -6.64 22.14
C PRO A 228 5.66 -6.40 20.97
N TYR A 229 6.19 -5.91 19.86
CA TYR A 229 5.39 -5.66 18.66
C TYR A 229 6.28 -5.68 17.41
N PRO A 230 5.74 -6.11 16.24
CA PRO A 230 6.42 -5.94 14.97
C PRO A 230 6.84 -4.48 14.74
N ARG A 231 7.93 -4.29 14.00
CA ARG A 231 8.32 -2.94 13.55
C ARG A 231 7.42 -2.50 12.40
N ARG A 232 7.31 -1.18 12.24
CA ARG A 232 6.66 -0.54 11.10
C ARG A 232 7.68 0.16 10.20
N GLY A 233 7.23 0.65 9.05
CA GLY A 233 8.04 1.50 8.18
C GLY A 233 8.37 2.84 8.83
N ARG A 234 9.66 3.19 8.89
CA ARG A 234 10.13 4.46 9.45
C ARG A 234 9.65 5.64 8.61
N THR A 235 9.12 6.67 9.28
CA THR A 235 8.63 7.92 8.66
C THR A 235 9.49 9.13 9.03
N GLY A 236 10.06 9.12 10.24
CA GLY A 236 11.06 10.12 10.67
C GLY A 236 10.50 11.54 10.83
N ARG A 237 9.20 11.70 11.08
CA ARG A 237 8.63 13.00 11.44
C ARG A 237 9.22 13.45 12.77
N PRO A 238 9.23 14.77 13.04
CA PRO A 238 9.75 15.27 14.31
C PRO A 238 8.96 14.68 15.49
N PRO A 239 9.57 14.62 16.69
CA PRO A 239 8.87 14.23 17.89
C PRO A 239 7.76 15.24 18.24
N THR A 240 6.82 14.82 19.07
CA THR A 240 5.81 15.72 19.65
C THR A 240 6.45 16.74 20.59
N ARG A 241 5.77 17.85 20.85
CA ARG A 241 6.29 18.91 21.73
C ARG A 241 6.32 18.48 23.19
N THR A 242 5.37 17.65 23.59
CA THR A 242 5.14 17.22 24.97
C THR A 242 5.87 15.91 25.33
N ASP A 243 6.08 15.00 24.37
CA ASP A 243 6.82 13.75 24.55
C ASP A 243 7.86 13.52 23.44
N PRO A 244 9.16 13.68 23.73
CA PRO A 244 10.25 13.42 22.78
C PRO A 244 10.33 11.98 22.27
N LYS A 245 9.68 11.02 22.95
CA LYS A 245 9.65 9.61 22.53
C LYS A 245 8.50 9.30 21.56
N SER A 246 7.50 10.17 21.47
CA SER A 246 6.37 10.04 20.55
C SER A 246 6.66 10.81 19.27
N GLU A 247 6.46 10.17 18.12
CA GLU A 247 6.51 10.83 16.81
C GLU A 247 5.25 11.67 16.62
N SER A 248 5.39 12.86 16.03
CA SER A 248 4.25 13.75 15.75
C SER A 248 3.24 13.10 14.79
N ARG A 249 1.95 13.38 15.02
CA ARG A 249 0.87 12.88 14.16
C ARG A 249 0.61 13.77 12.96
N ILE A 250 0.13 13.13 11.91
CA ILE A 250 -0.57 13.78 10.80
C ILE A 250 -2.08 13.77 11.14
N PRO A 251 -2.83 14.87 10.91
CA PRO A 251 -4.28 14.89 11.08
C PRO A 251 -4.95 13.74 10.34
N LEU A 252 -6.00 13.15 10.92
CA LEU A 252 -6.63 11.94 10.36
C LEU A 252 -7.11 12.14 8.91
N ILE A 253 -7.61 13.33 8.58
CA ILE A 253 -8.02 13.74 7.24
C ILE A 253 -6.87 13.71 6.20
N LEU A 254 -5.62 13.76 6.65
CA LEU A 254 -4.41 13.69 5.84
C LEU A 254 -3.65 12.36 6.07
N SER A 255 -4.30 11.35 6.68
CA SER A 255 -3.65 10.06 6.98
C SER A 255 -3.13 9.32 5.74
N LEU A 256 -3.67 9.63 4.56
CA LEU A 256 -3.18 9.14 3.27
C LEU A 256 -1.83 9.73 2.83
N ASP A 257 -1.33 10.74 3.53
CA ASP A 257 -0.03 11.37 3.32
C ASP A 257 1.03 10.84 4.28
N ILE A 258 0.70 9.84 5.12
CA ILE A 258 1.72 9.10 5.87
C ILE A 258 2.68 8.46 4.85
N TYR A 259 3.96 8.79 5.01
CA TYR A 259 4.99 8.28 4.12
C TYR A 259 5.01 6.75 4.09
N VAL A 260 5.05 6.23 2.87
CA VAL A 260 5.57 4.91 2.52
C VAL A 260 6.55 5.10 1.37
N PRO A 261 7.54 4.20 1.19
CA PRO A 261 8.44 4.25 0.04
C PRO A 261 7.64 4.43 -1.26
N ARG A 262 8.10 5.32 -2.14
CA ARG A 262 7.26 5.89 -3.22
C ARG A 262 6.50 4.87 -4.05
N ASP A 263 7.12 3.74 -4.34
CA ASP A 263 6.58 2.68 -5.20
C ASP A 263 5.60 1.74 -4.45
N GLU A 264 5.57 1.78 -3.12
CA GLU A 264 4.60 1.05 -2.27
C GLU A 264 3.28 1.81 -2.11
N ARG A 265 3.26 3.12 -2.37
CA ARG A 265 2.04 3.93 -2.30
C ARG A 265 1.06 3.44 -3.37
N PHE A 266 -0.20 3.21 -2.97
CA PHE A 266 -1.24 2.76 -3.91
C PHE A 266 -1.32 3.66 -5.15
N GLY A 267 -1.49 3.04 -6.32
CA GLY A 267 -1.92 3.75 -7.53
C GLY A 267 -3.40 4.12 -7.48
N HIS A 268 -3.80 5.09 -8.30
CA HIS A 268 -5.16 5.65 -8.38
C HIS A 268 -6.33 4.67 -8.27
N LEU A 269 -6.40 3.60 -9.07
CA LEU A 269 -7.58 2.69 -9.06
C LEU A 269 -7.77 2.04 -7.69
N LYS A 270 -6.67 1.62 -7.05
CA LYS A 270 -6.71 1.06 -5.70
C LYS A 270 -7.05 2.14 -4.66
N MET A 271 -6.63 3.37 -4.90
CA MET A 271 -6.93 4.51 -4.03
C MET A 271 -8.39 4.96 -4.13
N SER A 272 -9.01 5.00 -5.31
CA SER A 272 -10.43 5.37 -5.45
C SER A 272 -11.35 4.35 -4.75
N ASP A 273 -11.03 3.06 -4.87
CA ASP A 273 -11.75 2.00 -4.16
C ASP A 273 -11.55 2.18 -2.64
N PHE A 274 -10.30 2.36 -2.19
CA PHE A 274 -9.97 2.61 -0.79
C PHE A 274 -10.68 3.85 -0.22
N LEU A 275 -10.68 4.97 -0.95
CA LEU A 275 -11.32 6.23 -0.58
C LEU A 275 -12.83 6.04 -0.45
N THR A 276 -13.45 5.32 -1.38
CA THR A 276 -14.89 5.00 -1.34
C THR A 276 -15.27 4.24 -0.07
N TYR A 277 -14.45 3.27 0.35
CA TYR A 277 -14.67 2.51 1.59
C TYR A 277 -14.30 3.30 2.86
N ALA A 278 -13.22 4.09 2.83
CA ALA A 278 -12.83 4.97 3.92
C ALA A 278 -13.92 6.03 4.21
N LEU A 279 -14.54 6.60 3.17
CA LEU A 279 -15.68 7.54 3.27
C LEU A 279 -16.90 6.92 3.93
N LYS A 280 -17.24 5.68 3.57
CA LYS A 280 -18.32 4.94 4.21
C LYS A 280 -18.07 4.69 5.69
N SER A 281 -16.81 4.71 6.11
CA SER A 281 -16.38 4.55 7.51
C SER A 281 -16.35 5.88 8.28
N ILE A 282 -16.28 7.03 7.58
CA ILE A 282 -16.33 8.40 8.15
C ILE A 282 -17.70 8.73 8.76
N VAL A 283 -18.71 7.87 8.62
CA VAL A 283 -20.00 7.97 9.34
C VAL A 283 -19.81 8.13 10.85
N GLN A 284 -18.70 7.66 11.44
CA GLN A 284 -18.36 7.91 12.84
C GLN A 284 -18.21 9.39 13.21
N PHE A 285 -17.86 10.27 12.26
CA PHE A 285 -17.78 11.73 12.46
C PHE A 285 -19.13 12.45 12.25
N ILE A 286 -20.13 11.77 11.67
CA ILE A 286 -21.47 12.29 11.36
C ILE A 286 -22.46 11.98 12.51
N LEU A 287 -22.01 11.21 13.51
CA LEU A 287 -22.79 10.85 14.71
C LEU A 287 -23.60 12.01 15.32
N PRO A 288 -23.07 13.25 15.44
CA PRO A 288 -23.77 14.32 16.12
C PRO A 288 -25.02 14.88 15.42
N GLU A 289 -25.37 14.46 14.21
CA GLU A 289 -26.58 14.97 13.52
C GLU A 289 -27.36 13.90 12.72
N LEU A 290 -27.01 12.60 12.81
CA LEU A 290 -27.99 11.51 12.54
C LEU A 290 -29.15 11.49 13.56
N HIS A 291 -29.03 12.33 14.59
CA HIS A 291 -29.96 12.64 15.68
C HIS A 291 -31.44 12.80 15.30
N ALA A 292 -31.76 13.04 14.02
CA ALA A 292 -33.12 13.33 13.55
C ALA A 292 -33.82 12.18 12.79
N LEU A 293 -33.18 11.02 12.64
CA LEU A 293 -33.73 9.89 11.85
C LEU A 293 -34.30 8.74 12.68
N PHE A 294 -34.02 8.68 13.98
CA PHE A 294 -34.50 7.65 14.89
C PHE A 294 -35.35 8.31 15.99
N ASP A 295 -36.64 8.49 15.72
CA ASP A 295 -37.60 8.99 16.69
C ASP A 295 -38.06 7.85 17.61
N GLY A 296 -37.51 7.83 18.83
CA GLY A 296 -37.83 6.88 19.91
C GLY A 296 -36.77 6.90 21.01
N THR A 297 -35.51 6.75 20.61
CA THR A 297 -34.31 6.94 21.44
C THR A 297 -33.25 7.72 20.65
N PRO A 298 -32.92 8.98 21.05
CA PRO A 298 -31.89 9.73 20.35
C PRO A 298 -30.55 8.97 20.41
N ASN A 299 -30.00 8.63 19.24
CA ASN A 299 -28.68 8.00 19.02
C ASN A 299 -28.60 6.47 19.10
N GLU A 300 -29.72 5.74 19.08
CA GLU A 300 -29.74 4.27 19.10
C GLU A 300 -30.63 3.68 18.00
N PHE A 301 -30.46 2.39 17.71
CA PHE A 301 -31.38 1.63 16.86
C PHE A 301 -32.47 1.03 17.74
N ASP A 302 -33.73 1.36 17.46
CA ASP A 302 -34.88 0.85 18.21
C ASP A 302 -35.28 -0.57 17.78
N SER A 303 -34.85 -1.02 16.59
CA SER A 303 -35.17 -2.34 16.05
C SER A 303 -34.13 -2.86 15.04
N PHE A 304 -34.15 -4.19 14.79
CA PHE A 304 -33.36 -4.77 13.68
C PHE A 304 -33.77 -4.24 12.31
N GLU A 305 -35.02 -3.82 12.15
CA GLU A 305 -35.49 -3.19 10.90
C GLU A 305 -34.76 -1.87 10.65
N ASP A 306 -34.49 -1.09 11.70
CA ASP A 306 -33.75 0.16 11.57
C ASP A 306 -32.30 -0.07 11.09
N VAL A 307 -31.69 -1.19 11.49
CA VAL A 307 -30.38 -1.62 10.97
C VAL A 307 -30.48 -2.05 9.50
N LEU A 308 -31.52 -2.79 9.12
CA LEU A 308 -31.73 -3.26 7.74
C LEU A 308 -31.97 -2.11 6.75
N ARG A 309 -32.63 -1.03 7.19
CA ARG A 309 -32.88 0.17 6.37
C ARG A 309 -31.61 0.82 5.84
N LEU A 310 -30.47 0.65 6.50
CA LEU A 310 -29.16 1.14 6.03
C LEU A 310 -28.79 0.59 4.64
N TYR A 311 -29.30 -0.60 4.28
CA TYR A 311 -29.01 -1.29 3.02
C TYR A 311 -30.14 -1.16 1.98
N GLU A 312 -31.36 -0.84 2.41
CA GLU A 312 -32.57 -0.87 1.58
C GLU A 312 -32.97 0.52 1.06
N GLY A 313 -32.86 1.57 1.89
CA GLY A 313 -33.33 2.92 1.55
C GLY A 313 -32.29 4.04 1.68
N GLY A 314 -31.09 3.74 2.20
CA GLY A 314 -30.06 4.74 2.48
C GLY A 314 -30.46 5.75 3.58
N ILE A 315 -29.57 6.70 3.87
CA ILE A 315 -29.78 7.74 4.88
C ILE A 315 -29.98 9.08 4.15
N LYS A 316 -31.12 9.73 4.32
CA LYS A 316 -31.30 11.09 3.80
C LYS A 316 -30.47 12.06 4.65
N LEU A 317 -29.43 12.67 4.06
CA LEU A 317 -28.69 13.74 4.73
C LEU A 317 -29.63 14.94 4.98
N PRO A 318 -29.64 15.51 6.20
CA PRO A 318 -30.35 16.75 6.45
C PRO A 318 -29.71 17.89 5.64
N GLN A 319 -30.54 18.72 5.00
CA GLN A 319 -30.10 19.97 4.37
C GLN A 319 -29.80 20.99 5.49
N GLY A 320 -28.59 21.55 5.53
CA GLY A 320 -28.22 22.50 6.58
C GLY A 320 -26.73 22.60 6.93
N PRO A 321 -26.38 23.09 8.14
CA PRO A 321 -25.01 23.23 8.63
C PRO A 321 -24.18 21.93 8.56
N LEU A 322 -24.81 20.77 8.77
CA LEU A 322 -24.17 19.45 8.64
C LEU A 322 -23.57 19.21 7.26
N PHE A 323 -24.34 19.48 6.20
CA PHE A 323 -23.89 19.31 4.83
C PHE A 323 -22.67 20.21 4.57
N LYS A 324 -22.68 21.44 5.08
CA LYS A 324 -21.55 22.36 4.98
C LYS A 324 -20.31 21.85 5.74
N ALA A 325 -20.47 21.34 6.96
CA ALA A 325 -19.40 20.75 7.75
C ALA A 325 -18.79 19.52 7.07
N LEU A 326 -19.64 18.64 6.51
CA LEU A 326 -19.21 17.50 5.69
C LEU A 326 -18.44 17.92 4.46
N THR A 327 -18.94 18.92 3.72
CA THR A 327 -18.22 19.45 2.54
C THR A 327 -16.92 20.16 2.86
N ALA A 328 -16.76 20.63 4.10
CA ALA A 328 -15.53 21.27 4.56
C ALA A 328 -14.50 20.27 5.10
N ALA A 329 -14.96 19.14 5.66
CA ALA A 329 -14.10 18.12 6.27
C ALA A 329 -13.65 17.03 5.27
N ILE A 330 -14.39 16.84 4.17
CA ILE A 330 -14.13 15.80 3.17
C ILE A 330 -13.65 16.46 1.87
N PRO A 331 -12.56 15.98 1.24
CA PRO A 331 -12.14 16.41 -0.09
C PRO A 331 -13.28 16.37 -1.12
N LEU A 332 -13.33 17.37 -2.00
CA LEU A 332 -14.45 17.56 -2.93
C LEU A 332 -14.64 16.36 -3.90
N GLU A 333 -13.54 15.72 -4.26
CA GLU A 333 -13.46 14.55 -5.15
C GLU A 333 -14.12 13.33 -4.50
N MET A 334 -13.93 13.16 -3.20
CA MET A 334 -14.53 12.10 -2.38
C MET A 334 -16.04 12.30 -2.23
N ILE A 335 -16.48 13.54 -2.09
CA ILE A 335 -17.91 13.89 -2.04
C ILE A 335 -18.58 13.62 -3.38
N ARG A 336 -17.91 13.88 -4.51
CA ARG A 336 -18.46 13.60 -5.84
C ARG A 336 -18.76 12.13 -6.05
N GLU A 337 -17.89 11.22 -5.60
CA GLU A 337 -18.17 9.77 -5.67
C GLU A 337 -19.32 9.35 -4.73
N LEU A 338 -19.47 9.99 -3.57
CA LEU A 338 -20.63 9.78 -2.69
C LEU A 338 -21.96 10.28 -3.26
N LEU A 339 -21.93 11.36 -4.06
CA LEU A 339 -23.11 11.99 -4.65
C LEU A 339 -23.52 11.39 -6.01
N ARG A 340 -22.71 10.50 -6.58
CA ARG A 340 -23.01 9.80 -7.85
C ARG A 340 -24.09 8.72 -7.73
N THR A 341 -24.53 8.39 -6.51
CA THR A 341 -25.70 7.54 -6.27
C THR A 341 -26.96 8.28 -6.68
N ASP A 342 -27.39 8.08 -7.94
CA ASP A 342 -28.75 7.87 -8.49
C ASP A 342 -30.02 8.53 -7.87
N GLY A 343 -29.90 9.47 -6.94
CA GLY A 343 -31.04 10.18 -6.35
C GLY A 343 -31.89 9.34 -5.38
N GLU A 344 -31.55 8.07 -5.13
CA GLU A 344 -32.31 7.16 -4.25
C GLU A 344 -32.03 7.35 -2.75
N GLY A 345 -31.03 8.16 -2.38
CA GLY A 345 -30.63 8.39 -1.00
C GLY A 345 -29.12 8.36 -0.86
N ILE A 346 -28.56 9.23 -0.02
CA ILE A 346 -27.12 9.29 0.21
C ILE A 346 -26.76 8.13 1.18
N LEU A 347 -25.59 7.50 1.04
CA LEU A 347 -25.12 6.43 1.95
C LEU A 347 -25.95 5.13 1.98
N ARG A 348 -26.58 4.71 0.88
CA ARG A 348 -27.06 3.31 0.79
C ARG A 348 -25.86 2.36 0.81
N PHE A 349 -25.76 1.53 1.85
CA PHE A 349 -24.71 0.52 1.93
C PHE A 349 -25.05 -0.68 1.03
N PRO A 350 -24.05 -1.35 0.43
CA PRO A 350 -24.30 -2.61 -0.24
C PRO A 350 -24.80 -3.63 0.77
N THR A 351 -25.84 -4.39 0.42
CA THR A 351 -26.39 -5.45 1.27
C THR A 351 -25.31 -6.48 1.61
N PRO A 352 -24.99 -6.71 2.90
CA PRO A 352 -24.03 -7.72 3.31
C PRO A 352 -24.44 -9.11 2.83
N LEU A 353 -23.46 -9.91 2.41
CA LEU A 353 -23.71 -11.26 1.87
C LEU A 353 -24.46 -12.16 2.87
N VAL A 354 -24.16 -12.04 4.16
CA VAL A 354 -24.78 -12.83 5.24
C VAL A 354 -26.30 -12.61 5.34
N ILE A 355 -26.81 -11.45 4.92
CA ILE A 355 -28.26 -11.16 4.93
C ILE A 355 -28.92 -11.16 3.55
N LYS A 356 -28.16 -11.48 2.49
CA LYS A 356 -28.62 -11.37 1.10
C LYS A 356 -29.77 -12.33 0.80
N ASP A 357 -29.62 -13.58 1.23
CA ASP A 357 -30.61 -14.63 0.98
C ASP A 357 -31.60 -14.79 2.16
N SER A 358 -31.17 -14.45 3.38
CA SER A 358 -32.01 -14.47 4.57
C SER A 358 -31.63 -13.35 5.54
N LYS A 359 -32.59 -12.48 5.86
CA LYS A 359 -32.39 -11.38 6.81
C LYS A 359 -32.30 -11.83 8.28
N THR A 360 -32.58 -13.11 8.56
CA THR A 360 -32.69 -13.63 9.94
C THR A 360 -31.79 -14.82 10.25
N ALA A 361 -31.16 -15.45 9.24
CA ALA A 361 -30.35 -16.67 9.43
C ALA A 361 -29.15 -16.47 10.38
N TRP A 362 -28.58 -15.27 10.43
CA TRP A 362 -27.49 -14.90 11.34
C TRP A 362 -27.83 -15.08 12.83
N ARG A 363 -29.10 -15.26 13.17
CA ARG A 363 -29.59 -15.47 14.56
C ARG A 363 -29.63 -16.94 14.97
N THR A 364 -29.31 -17.86 14.08
CA THR A 364 -29.37 -19.30 14.33
C THR A 364 -28.08 -19.82 14.95
N ASP A 365 -28.18 -20.83 15.81
CA ASP A 365 -27.00 -21.48 16.40
C ASP A 365 -26.15 -22.15 15.30
N GLU A 366 -26.81 -22.67 14.27
CA GLU A 366 -26.16 -23.26 13.10
C GLU A 366 -25.27 -22.24 12.39
N GLU A 367 -25.77 -21.03 12.10
CA GLU A 367 -24.96 -20.00 11.44
C GLU A 367 -23.85 -19.47 12.35
N PHE A 368 -24.15 -19.27 13.64
CA PHE A 368 -23.15 -18.86 14.63
C PHE A 368 -21.97 -19.85 14.70
N ALA A 369 -22.25 -21.16 14.80
CA ALA A 369 -21.21 -22.18 14.80
C ALA A 369 -20.53 -22.33 13.44
N ARG A 370 -21.27 -22.25 12.33
CA ARG A 370 -20.73 -22.34 10.96
C ARG A 370 -19.74 -21.21 10.69
N GLU A 371 -20.00 -20.00 11.17
CA GLU A 371 -19.09 -18.87 11.00
C GLU A 371 -17.73 -19.07 11.71
N MET A 372 -17.65 -19.90 12.74
CA MET A 372 -16.38 -20.28 13.36
C MET A 372 -15.49 -21.13 12.43
N LEU A 373 -16.07 -21.75 11.41
CA LEU A 373 -15.37 -22.61 10.43
C LEU A 373 -15.25 -21.96 9.05
N ALA A 374 -16.22 -21.14 8.67
CA ALA A 374 -16.36 -20.59 7.32
C ALA A 374 -16.91 -19.15 7.30
N GLY A 375 -16.76 -18.42 8.40
CA GLY A 375 -17.07 -17.00 8.53
C GLY A 375 -15.83 -16.12 8.43
N VAL A 376 -15.87 -14.96 9.07
CA VAL A 376 -14.81 -13.95 8.96
C VAL A 376 -13.51 -14.32 9.69
N ASN A 377 -13.59 -15.11 10.76
CA ASN A 377 -12.44 -15.48 11.59
C ASN A 377 -12.41 -17.00 11.89
N PRO A 378 -12.09 -17.85 10.89
CA PRO A 378 -12.21 -19.30 11.02
C PRO A 378 -10.97 -19.98 11.65
N ILE A 379 -10.15 -19.25 12.42
CA ILE A 379 -8.82 -19.71 12.86
C ILE A 379 -8.66 -19.83 14.38
N ILE A 380 -9.68 -19.47 15.17
CA ILE A 380 -9.60 -19.47 16.64
C ILE A 380 -10.21 -20.72 17.26
N ILE A 381 -11.21 -21.32 16.60
CA ILE A 381 -11.84 -22.56 17.09
C ILE A 381 -10.79 -23.66 17.26
N SER A 382 -10.88 -24.39 18.37
CA SER A 382 -9.96 -25.47 18.68
C SER A 382 -10.68 -26.65 19.29
N ARG A 383 -10.12 -27.85 19.13
CA ARG A 383 -10.65 -29.05 19.81
C ARG A 383 -10.49 -28.88 21.31
N LEU A 384 -11.54 -29.17 22.09
CA LEU A 384 -11.45 -29.14 23.53
C LEU A 384 -10.53 -30.29 24.02
N GLN A 385 -9.56 -29.96 24.87
CA GLN A 385 -8.56 -30.93 25.34
C GLN A 385 -8.93 -31.59 26.67
N GLU A 386 -9.66 -30.88 27.53
CA GLU A 386 -10.13 -31.37 28.82
C GLU A 386 -11.45 -30.69 29.18
N PHE A 387 -12.26 -31.38 29.98
CA PHE A 387 -13.53 -30.85 30.47
C PHE A 387 -13.61 -30.97 32.01
N PRO A 388 -14.10 -29.93 32.71
CA PRO A 388 -14.44 -28.60 32.19
C PRO A 388 -13.18 -27.85 31.69
N PRO A 389 -13.32 -26.85 30.79
CA PRO A 389 -12.19 -26.07 30.30
C PRO A 389 -11.45 -25.39 31.46
N LYS A 390 -10.11 -25.41 31.42
CA LYS A 390 -9.26 -24.79 32.45
C LYS A 390 -8.55 -23.54 31.95
N SER A 391 -8.46 -22.55 32.84
CA SER A 391 -7.63 -21.36 32.66
C SER A 391 -6.19 -21.61 33.10
N LYS A 392 -5.25 -20.93 32.45
CA LYS A 392 -3.83 -20.87 32.85
C LYS A 392 -3.47 -19.58 33.60
N LEU A 393 -4.45 -18.73 33.87
CA LEU A 393 -4.23 -17.48 34.58
C LEU A 393 -3.98 -17.73 36.07
N ASP A 394 -3.22 -16.82 36.67
CA ASP A 394 -2.90 -16.85 38.09
C ASP A 394 -4.17 -16.58 38.95
N PRO A 395 -4.63 -17.57 39.75
CA PRO A 395 -5.81 -17.39 40.59
C PRO A 395 -5.63 -16.35 41.71
N GLU A 396 -4.40 -16.05 42.14
CA GLU A 396 -4.15 -14.99 43.12
C GLU A 396 -4.40 -13.60 42.51
N ALA A 397 -4.05 -13.44 41.23
CA ALA A 397 -4.23 -12.18 40.50
C ALA A 397 -5.68 -11.98 40.02
N TYR A 398 -6.36 -13.04 39.58
CA TYR A 398 -7.65 -12.95 38.89
C TYR A 398 -8.82 -13.62 39.63
N GLY A 399 -8.57 -14.24 40.79
CA GLY A 399 -9.57 -14.97 41.55
C GLY A 399 -9.85 -16.38 40.99
N ASN A 400 -10.92 -17.02 41.44
CA ASN A 400 -11.28 -18.37 40.96
C ASN A 400 -11.58 -18.38 39.46
N GLN A 401 -10.74 -19.06 38.68
CA GLN A 401 -10.86 -19.21 37.22
C GLN A 401 -11.43 -20.57 36.80
N ASN A 402 -11.95 -21.38 37.74
CA ASN A 402 -12.56 -22.66 37.38
C ASN A 402 -13.84 -22.41 36.59
N SER A 403 -13.95 -23.05 35.42
CA SER A 403 -15.17 -23.03 34.63
C SER A 403 -16.33 -23.60 35.44
N THR A 404 -17.47 -22.91 35.37
CA THR A 404 -18.72 -23.31 36.01
C THR A 404 -19.61 -24.15 35.09
N ILE A 405 -19.17 -24.42 33.86
CA ILE A 405 -19.86 -25.31 32.93
C ILE A 405 -19.68 -26.74 33.43
N THR A 406 -20.79 -27.43 33.69
CA THR A 406 -20.80 -28.84 34.10
C THR A 406 -21.26 -29.74 32.96
N ALA A 407 -21.07 -31.05 33.08
CA ALA A 407 -21.46 -32.00 32.04
C ALA A 407 -22.97 -31.97 31.82
N GLU A 408 -23.73 -31.85 32.91
CA GLU A 408 -25.20 -31.79 32.89
C GLU A 408 -25.73 -30.59 32.09
N HIS A 409 -24.93 -29.52 31.92
CA HIS A 409 -25.33 -28.37 31.11
C HIS A 409 -25.28 -28.62 29.60
N ILE A 410 -24.52 -29.63 29.13
CA ILE A 410 -24.25 -29.81 27.69
C ILE A 410 -24.61 -31.19 27.15
N GLU A 411 -24.70 -32.23 27.98
CA GLU A 411 -24.90 -33.61 27.49
C GLU A 411 -26.20 -33.80 26.71
N ASP A 412 -27.26 -33.04 27.02
CA ASP A 412 -28.51 -33.09 26.26
C ASP A 412 -28.40 -32.49 24.84
N LYS A 413 -27.27 -31.83 24.53
CA LYS A 413 -26.95 -31.22 23.22
C LYS A 413 -25.84 -31.94 22.45
N LEU A 414 -25.39 -33.10 22.93
CA LEU A 414 -24.30 -33.87 22.31
C LEU A 414 -24.81 -35.05 21.45
N ASP A 415 -26.04 -34.98 20.94
CA ASP A 415 -26.65 -36.02 20.09
C ASP A 415 -26.59 -37.43 20.70
N GLY A 416 -26.79 -37.52 22.02
CA GLY A 416 -26.78 -38.77 22.78
C GLY A 416 -25.39 -39.27 23.22
N LEU A 417 -24.33 -38.48 23.00
CA LEU A 417 -22.99 -38.76 23.52
C LEU A 417 -22.80 -38.16 24.92
N THR A 418 -22.05 -38.87 25.77
CA THR A 418 -21.49 -38.28 26.98
C THR A 418 -20.35 -37.30 26.64
N VAL A 419 -19.97 -36.43 27.58
CA VAL A 419 -18.84 -35.50 27.38
C VAL A 419 -17.54 -36.26 27.05
N ASP A 420 -17.27 -37.35 27.77
CA ASP A 420 -16.06 -38.16 27.56
C ASP A 420 -16.05 -38.82 26.17
N GLU A 421 -17.19 -39.34 25.70
CA GLU A 421 -17.32 -39.90 24.35
C GLU A 421 -17.12 -38.82 23.28
N ALA A 422 -17.69 -37.63 23.46
CA ALA A 422 -17.54 -36.53 22.53
C ALA A 422 -16.07 -36.05 22.45
N MET A 423 -15.37 -35.97 23.58
CA MET A 423 -13.94 -35.63 23.61
C MET A 423 -13.08 -36.71 22.95
N ASN A 424 -13.28 -37.98 23.31
CA ASN A 424 -12.52 -39.12 22.77
C ASN A 424 -12.71 -39.28 21.25
N ASN A 425 -13.90 -38.96 20.75
CA ASN A 425 -14.22 -39.01 19.33
C ASN A 425 -13.84 -37.72 18.57
N ASN A 426 -13.16 -36.76 19.21
CA ASN A 426 -12.77 -35.46 18.62
C ASN A 426 -13.96 -34.65 18.09
N LYS A 427 -15.11 -34.73 18.79
CA LYS A 427 -16.36 -34.04 18.42
C LYS A 427 -16.68 -32.82 19.29
N LEU A 428 -15.88 -32.56 20.32
CA LEU A 428 -16.08 -31.41 21.21
C LEU A 428 -15.02 -30.32 20.93
N PHE A 429 -15.49 -29.10 20.68
CA PHE A 429 -14.69 -27.94 20.29
C PHE A 429 -15.02 -26.74 21.18
N ILE A 430 -14.11 -25.77 21.23
CA ILE A 430 -14.25 -24.54 22.00
C ILE A 430 -13.71 -23.35 21.20
N LEU A 431 -14.42 -22.22 21.32
CA LEU A 431 -13.95 -20.90 20.95
C LEU A 431 -13.57 -20.16 22.23
N ASN A 432 -12.29 -20.21 22.62
CA ASN A 432 -11.86 -19.77 23.95
C ASN A 432 -11.17 -18.39 23.91
N HIS A 433 -11.86 -17.36 24.39
CA HIS A 433 -11.28 -16.01 24.57
C HIS A 433 -10.99 -15.68 26.04
N HIS A 434 -11.34 -16.56 26.97
CA HIS A 434 -11.24 -16.35 28.41
C HIS A 434 -9.87 -15.80 28.84
N ASP A 435 -8.80 -16.57 28.64
CA ASP A 435 -7.46 -16.22 29.13
C ASP A 435 -6.86 -14.99 28.43
N VAL A 436 -7.29 -14.71 27.21
CA VAL A 436 -6.83 -13.55 26.43
C VAL A 436 -7.47 -12.25 26.92
N ILE A 437 -8.75 -12.31 27.33
CA ILE A 437 -9.54 -11.12 27.66
C ILE A 437 -9.50 -10.76 29.14
N ILE A 438 -9.45 -11.73 30.07
CA ILE A 438 -9.45 -11.47 31.52
C ILE A 438 -8.43 -10.39 31.95
N PRO A 439 -7.16 -10.40 31.47
CA PRO A 439 -6.17 -9.38 31.85
C PRO A 439 -6.59 -7.93 31.51
N TYR A 440 -7.46 -7.74 30.52
CA TYR A 440 -7.94 -6.43 30.06
C TYR A 440 -9.34 -6.09 30.55
N LEU A 441 -10.10 -7.09 31.02
CA LEU A 441 -11.52 -7.01 31.31
C LEU A 441 -11.87 -5.85 32.25
N ARG A 442 -11.13 -5.70 33.35
CA ARG A 442 -11.34 -4.60 34.31
C ARG A 442 -11.15 -3.24 33.66
N ARG A 443 -10.09 -3.07 32.87
CA ARG A 443 -9.78 -1.79 32.20
C ARG A 443 -10.86 -1.41 31.20
N ILE A 444 -11.38 -2.37 30.45
CA ILE A 444 -12.48 -2.16 29.51
C ILE A 444 -13.75 -1.78 30.30
N ASN A 445 -14.10 -2.57 31.32
CA ASN A 445 -15.36 -2.40 32.06
C ASN A 445 -15.42 -1.14 32.94
N THR A 446 -14.28 -0.51 33.27
CA THR A 446 -14.25 0.82 33.90
C THR A 446 -14.62 1.96 32.96
N THR A 447 -14.69 1.71 31.65
CA THR A 447 -15.20 2.69 30.66
C THR A 447 -16.73 2.57 30.51
N ILE A 448 -17.30 3.31 29.57
CA ILE A 448 -18.72 3.13 29.18
C ILE A 448 -18.99 1.76 28.56
N THR A 449 -17.96 1.07 28.05
CA THR A 449 -18.06 -0.26 27.47
C THR A 449 -18.20 -1.33 28.54
N LYS A 450 -18.91 -2.43 28.22
CA LYS A 450 -18.99 -3.65 29.04
C LYS A 450 -18.71 -4.86 28.17
N THR A 451 -17.91 -5.77 28.68
CA THR A 451 -17.60 -7.04 28.02
C THR A 451 -17.41 -8.15 29.06
N TYR A 452 -17.35 -9.39 28.58
CA TYR A 452 -17.03 -10.59 29.32
C TYR A 452 -15.87 -11.31 28.63
N ALA A 453 -15.18 -12.18 29.36
CA ALA A 453 -14.20 -13.09 28.80
C ALA A 453 -14.91 -14.43 28.54
N SER A 454 -15.30 -14.67 27.28
CA SER A 454 -16.15 -15.79 26.86
C SER A 454 -15.39 -17.02 26.41
#